data_AF-M2M4L4-F1
#
_entry.id   AF-M2M4L4-F1
#
_cell.length_a   1.000
_cell.length_b   1.000
_cell.length_c   1.000
_cell.angle_alpha   90.00
_cell.angle_beta   90.00
_cell.angle_gamma   90.00
#
_symmetry.space_group_name_H-M   'P 1'
#
loop_
_entity.id
_entity.type
_entity.pdbx_description
1 polymer ?
#
loop_
_entity_poly.entity_id
_entity_poly.type
_entity_poly.pdbx_seq_one_letter_code
_entity_poly.pdbx_strand_id
1 'polypeptide(L)'
;MSDDELLAILRVNLRNAASTFGKGTPPYESIRTVIEEHLKHSTFRGAISNELCASRHPAAPRTQADRQVAQPSNTTYTLAYRSKPAS
;
A
#
# COMPACT_ATOMS: atom_id res chain seq x y z
N MET A 1 -13.88 9.68 1.18
CA MET A 1 -12.53 9.85 1.73
C MET A 1 -12.21 8.62 2.56
N SER A 2 -11.83 7.54 1.88
CA SER A 2 -11.22 6.37 2.51
C SER A 2 -9.77 6.68 2.90
N ASP A 3 -9.19 5.89 3.80
CA ASP A 3 -7.77 5.99 4.18
C ASP A 3 -6.85 5.86 2.94
N ASP A 4 -7.21 5.02 1.97
CA ASP A 4 -6.48 4.87 0.70
C ASP A 4 -6.51 6.13 -0.18
N GLU A 5 -7.65 6.83 -0.25
CA GLU A 5 -7.78 8.09 -1.01
C GLU A 5 -6.87 9.18 -0.40
N LEU A 6 -6.87 9.31 0.93
CA LEU A 6 -6.01 10.27 1.63
C LEU A 6 -4.53 9.95 1.39
N LEU A 7 -4.15 8.68 1.51
CA LEU A 7 -2.76 8.25 1.31
C LEU A 7 -2.30 8.48 -0.15
N ALA A 8 -3.18 8.29 -1.13
CA ALA A 8 -2.89 8.58 -2.53
C ALA A 8 -2.59 10.08 -2.75
N ILE A 9 -3.41 10.97 -2.19
CA ILE A 9 -3.21 12.42 -2.27
C ILE A 9 -1.90 12.84 -1.60
N LEU A 10 -1.63 12.33 -0.40
CA LEU A 10 -0.41 12.67 0.34
C LEU A 10 0.85 12.22 -0.41
N ARG A 11 0.84 11.06 -1.06
CA ARG A 11 1.97 10.58 -1.89
C ARG A 11 2.24 11.47 -3.10
N VAL A 12 1.18 11.96 -3.76
CA VAL A 12 1.33 12.92 -4.87
C VAL A 12 1.96 14.22 -4.36
N ASN A 13 1.47 14.74 -3.24
CA ASN A 13 2.02 15.95 -2.64
C ASN A 13 3.47 15.77 -2.20
N LEU A 14 3.84 14.60 -1.65
CA LEU A 14 5.21 14.30 -1.28
C LEU A 14 6.14 14.29 -2.51
N ARG A 15 5.68 13.70 -3.62
CA ARG A 15 6.44 13.71 -4.88
C ARG A 15 6.62 15.12 -5.42
N ASN A 16 5.56 15.93 -5.37
CA ASN A 16 5.61 17.33 -5.79
C ASN A 16 6.56 18.13 -4.90
N ALA A 17 6.51 17.94 -3.58
CA ALA A 17 7.42 18.60 -2.65
C ALA A 17 8.88 18.19 -2.90
N ALA A 18 9.15 16.91 -3.17
CA ALA A 18 10.47 16.43 -3.54
C ALA A 18 10.97 17.05 -4.86
N SER A 19 10.07 17.25 -5.84
CA SER A 19 10.42 17.81 -7.14
C SER A 19 10.63 19.33 -7.12
N THR A 20 9.86 20.06 -6.30
CA THR A 20 9.89 21.53 -6.26
C THR A 20 10.89 22.06 -5.25
N PHE A 21 10.92 21.49 -4.05
CA PHE A 21 11.75 21.98 -2.94
C PHE A 21 12.97 21.08 -2.69
N GLY A 22 12.91 19.81 -3.08
CA GLY A 22 13.95 18.83 -2.79
C GLY A 22 13.63 17.96 -1.56
N LYS A 23 14.23 16.77 -1.51
CA LYS A 23 14.12 15.87 -0.36
C LYS A 23 14.82 16.46 0.87
N GLY A 24 14.29 16.20 2.07
CA GLY A 24 14.85 16.72 3.32
C GLY A 24 14.50 18.19 3.61
N THR A 25 13.75 18.86 2.73
CA THR A 25 13.26 20.21 3.01
C THR A 25 12.04 20.18 3.93
N PRO A 26 11.78 21.26 4.70
CA PRO A 26 10.61 21.33 5.57
C PRO A 26 9.27 20.92 4.93
N PRO A 27 8.91 21.34 3.70
CA PRO A 27 7.65 20.90 3.08
C PRO A 27 7.64 19.39 2.77
N TYR A 28 8.78 18.80 2.39
CA TYR A 28 8.88 17.36 2.14
C TYR A 28 8.75 16.56 3.45
N GLU A 29 9.51 16.94 4.49
CA GLU A 29 9.52 16.22 5.77
C GLU A 29 8.18 16.34 6.51
N SER A 30 7.49 17.49 6.38
CA SER A 30 6.16 17.67 6.96
C SER A 30 5.14 16.67 6.38
N ILE A 31 5.06 16.55 5.05
CA ILE A 31 4.14 15.61 4.39
C ILE A 31 4.54 14.16 4.71
N ARG A 32 5.85 13.86 4.72
CA ARG A 32 6.36 12.53 5.07
C ARG A 32 5.93 12.11 6.46
N THR A 33 6.06 13.00 7.45
CA THR A 33 5.68 12.73 8.84
C THR A 33 4.19 12.42 8.96
N VAL A 34 3.34 13.18 8.26
CA VAL A 34 1.89 12.93 8.22
C VAL A 34 1.56 11.57 7.62
N ILE A 35 2.23 11.16 6.54
CA ILE A 35 2.07 9.84 5.95
C ILE A 35 2.48 8.73 6.94
N GLU A 36 3.62 8.90 7.60
CA GLU A 36 4.13 7.92 8.57
C GLU A 36 3.20 7.77 9.79
N GLU A 37 2.67 8.88 10.30
CA GLU A 37 1.67 8.89 11.37
C GLU A 37 0.38 8.20 10.94
N HIS A 38 -0.13 8.53 9.76
CA HIS A 38 -1.34 7.93 9.22
C HIS A 38 -1.21 6.40 9.07
N LEU A 39 -0.08 5.92 8.53
CA LEU A 39 0.17 4.48 8.40
C LEU A 39 0.26 3.76 9.76
N LYS A 40 0.86 4.40 10.77
CA LYS A 40 0.89 3.86 12.14
C LYS A 40 -0.53 3.72 12.70
N HIS A 41 -1.38 4.73 12.53
CA HIS A 41 -2.76 4.70 13.01
C HIS A 41 -3.61 3.67 12.25
N SER A 42 -3.47 3.55 10.93
CA SER A 42 -4.24 2.60 10.12
C SER A 42 -3.82 1.15 10.40
N THR A 43 -2.52 0.90 10.63
CA THR A 43 -2.02 -0.42 11.07
C THR A 43 -2.54 -0.77 12.47
N PHE A 44 -2.55 0.19 13.40
CA PHE A 44 -3.07 0.01 14.75
C PHE A 44 -4.57 -0.29 14.78
N ARG A 45 -5.37 0.41 13.96
CA ARG A 45 -6.81 0.14 13.83
C ARG A 45 -7.11 -1.21 13.18
N GLY A 46 -6.30 -1.63 12.20
CA GLY A 46 -6.37 -2.96 11.60
C GLY A 46 -6.02 -4.08 12.61
N ALA A 47 -4.99 -3.88 13.43
CA ALA A 47 -4.59 -4.83 14.47
C ALA A 47 -5.66 -4.96 15.57
N ILE A 48 -6.16 -3.84 16.12
CA ILE A 48 -7.20 -3.85 17.15
C ILE A 48 -8.49 -4.49 16.65
N SER A 49 -8.86 -4.28 15.39
CA SER A 49 -10.07 -4.88 14.81
C SER A 49 -9.95 -6.41 14.67
N ASN A 50 -8.75 -6.93 14.41
CA ASN A 50 -8.51 -8.37 14.32
C ASN A 50 -8.54 -9.04 15.70
N GLU A 51 -7.97 -8.40 16.72
CA GLU A 51 -7.91 -8.94 18.09
C GLU A 51 -9.27 -8.93 18.80
N LEU A 52 -10.11 -7.92 18.55
CA LEU A 52 -11.50 -7.89 19.05
C LEU A 52 -12.42 -8.91 18.34
N CYS A 53 -12.13 -9.29 17.10
CA CYS A 53 -12.87 -10.31 16.38
C CYS A 53 -12.49 -11.74 16.85
N ALA A 54 -11.21 -11.96 17.15
CA ALA A 54 -10.70 -13.26 17.64
C ALA A 54 -11.22 -13.64 19.04
N SER A 55 -11.70 -12.67 19.84
CA SER A 55 -12.15 -12.89 21.23
C SER A 55 -13.65 -13.20 21.38
N ARG A 56 -14.43 -13.23 20.28
CA ARG A 56 -15.89 -13.47 20.31
C ARG A 56 -16.36 -14.79 19.67
N HIS A 57 -15.50 -15.79 19.51
CA HIS A 57 -15.92 -17.12 19.05
C HIS A 57 -15.52 -18.21 20.06
N PRO A 58 -16.46 -18.73 20.88
CA PRO A 58 -16.25 -19.99 21.56
C PRO A 58 -16.43 -21.14 20.55
N ALA A 59 -15.34 -21.88 20.34
CA ALA A 59 -15.23 -23.27 19.91
C ALA A 59 -16.25 -23.84 18.88
N ALA A 60 -15.73 -24.16 17.68
CA ALA A 60 -16.19 -25.32 16.92
C ALA A 60 -15.00 -25.94 16.13
N PRO A 61 -14.75 -27.27 16.20
CA PRO A 61 -13.62 -27.92 15.55
C PRO A 61 -14.03 -28.59 14.23
N ARG A 62 -13.39 -28.24 13.10
CA ARG A 62 -13.30 -29.05 11.85
C ARG A 62 -12.02 -28.60 11.13
N THR A 63 -10.91 -29.35 11.15
CA THR A 63 -10.56 -30.52 10.32
C THR A 63 -10.56 -30.23 8.82
N GLN A 64 -9.39 -30.52 8.20
CA GLN A 64 -9.08 -30.61 6.75
C GLN A 64 -8.96 -29.27 5.99
N ALA A 65 -8.03 -29.05 5.05
CA ALA A 65 -7.16 -29.95 4.29
C ALA A 65 -6.04 -29.14 3.59
N ASP A 66 -4.93 -29.84 3.32
CA ASP A 66 -4.13 -29.82 2.09
C ASP A 66 -3.62 -28.48 1.50
N ARG A 67 -2.30 -28.28 1.64
CA ARG A 67 -1.35 -28.21 0.52
C ARG A 67 -1.69 -27.25 -0.65
N GLN A 68 -0.94 -26.15 -0.76
CA GLN A 68 -0.17 -25.83 -1.98
C GLN A 68 0.68 -24.57 -1.81
N VAL A 69 2.00 -24.77 -1.95
CA VAL A 69 2.94 -23.73 -2.36
C VAL A 69 2.71 -23.48 -3.85
N ALA A 70 2.38 -22.26 -4.26
CA ALA A 70 2.28 -21.89 -5.68
C ALA A 70 2.75 -20.43 -5.94
N GLN A 71 3.93 -20.37 -6.54
CA GLN A 71 4.51 -19.37 -7.48
C GLN A 71 4.26 -17.86 -7.33
N PRO A 72 5.32 -17.03 -7.34
CA PRO A 72 5.20 -15.63 -7.74
C PRO A 72 5.05 -15.55 -9.27
N SER A 73 3.97 -14.95 -9.75
CA SER A 73 3.78 -14.62 -11.16
C SER A 73 4.64 -13.41 -11.53
N ASN A 74 5.79 -13.66 -12.15
CA ASN A 74 6.62 -12.65 -12.81
C ASN A 74 5.95 -12.19 -14.12
N THR A 75 5.15 -11.13 -14.02
CA THR A 75 4.55 -10.45 -15.17
C THR A 75 5.64 -9.65 -15.91
N THR A 76 6.21 -10.26 -16.95
CA THR A 76 7.04 -9.57 -17.94
C THR A 76 6.14 -8.75 -18.86
N TYR A 77 6.18 -7.42 -18.77
CA TYR A 77 5.55 -6.54 -19.73
C TYR A 77 6.40 -6.48 -21.00
N THR A 78 5.98 -7.15 -22.07
CA THR A 78 6.59 -7.00 -23.39
C THR A 78 6.12 -5.68 -24.00
N LEU A 79 6.99 -4.68 -23.99
CA LEU A 79 6.76 -3.38 -24.63
C LEU A 79 6.86 -3.55 -26.16
N ALA A 80 5.72 -3.60 -26.85
CA ALA A 80 5.69 -3.64 -28.31
C ALA A 80 6.08 -2.26 -28.89
N TYR A 81 7.31 -2.15 -29.38
CA TYR A 81 7.79 -0.98 -30.13
C TYR A 81 7.18 -1.01 -31.53
N ARG A 82 6.27 -0.06 -31.85
CA ARG A 82 5.72 0.09 -33.20
C ARG A 82 6.52 1.14 -33.96
N SER A 83 7.49 0.70 -34.75
CA SER A 83 8.19 1.56 -35.72
C SER A 83 7.19 2.07 -36.77
N LYS A 84 7.15 3.38 -37.01
CA LYS A 84 6.38 3.97 -38.11
C LYS A 84 7.05 3.62 -39.45
N PRO A 85 6.31 3.25 -40.51
CA PRO A 85 6.90 3.15 -41.84
C PRO A 85 7.31 4.54 -42.32
N ALA A 86 8.51 4.62 -42.89
CA ALA A 86 9.00 5.77 -43.63
C ALA A 86 8.77 5.55 -45.13
N SER A 87 8.43 6.66 -45.81
CA SER A 87 8.05 6.83 -47.23
C SER A 87 6.58 6.58 -47.55
#